data_AF-A0A3N7H8U3-F1
#
_entry.id   AF-A0A3N7H8U3-F1
#
_cell.length_a   1.000
_cell.length_b   1.000
_cell.length_c   1.000
_cell.angle_alpha   90.00
_cell.angle_beta   90.00
_cell.angle_gamma   90.00
#
_symmetry.space_group_name_H-M   'P 1'
#
loop_
_entity.id
_entity.type
_entity.pdbx_description
1 polymer ?
#
loop_
_entity_poly.entity_id
_entity_poly.type
_entity_poly.pdbx_seq_one_letter_code
_entity_poly.pdbx_strand_id
1 'polypeptide(L)'
;EVLSEYAEQITEFYSESTANFVLDVLCTATNVIFTEPYYRWQIIEEDPDDNKFADLAISATADGLITFDKHFNVFKKLPFPKLNVVHPQKFSTFLANYQ
;
A
#
# COMPACT_ATOMS: atom_id res chain seq x y z
N GLU A 1 3.61 -10.32 -2.72
CA GLU A 1 2.66 -9.94 -3.80
C GLU A 1 2.82 -8.49 -4.23
N VAL A 2 2.81 -7.51 -3.30
CA VAL A 2 2.98 -6.07 -3.61
C VAL A 2 4.23 -5.72 -4.45
N LEU A 3 5.41 -6.27 -4.12
CA LEU A 3 6.62 -6.03 -4.91
C LEU A 3 6.51 -6.51 -6.36
N SER A 4 5.82 -7.63 -6.59
CA SER A 4 5.66 -8.21 -7.93
C SER A 4 4.81 -7.30 -8.82
N GLU A 5 3.79 -6.67 -8.25
CA GLU A 5 2.97 -5.70 -8.97
C GLU A 5 3.71 -4.41 -9.26
N TYR A 6 4.55 -3.92 -8.33
CA TYR A 6 5.47 -2.84 -8.66
C TYR A 6 6.40 -3.22 -9.81
N ALA A 7 6.92 -4.45 -9.82
CA ALA A 7 7.76 -4.94 -10.90
C ALA A 7 7.01 -4.91 -12.25
N GLU A 8 5.78 -5.44 -12.27
CA GLU A 8 4.93 -5.51 -13.46
C GLU A 8 4.60 -4.11 -13.99
N GLN A 9 4.08 -3.22 -13.15
CA GLN A 9 3.66 -1.88 -13.54
C GLN A 9 4.83 -0.99 -13.99
N ILE A 10 5.98 -1.07 -13.30
CA ILE A 10 7.19 -0.32 -13.70
C ILE A 10 7.78 -0.87 -15.00
N THR A 11 7.72 -2.20 -15.20
CA THR A 11 8.18 -2.82 -16.45
C THR A 11 7.30 -2.41 -17.63
N GLU A 12 5.99 -2.44 -17.45
CA GLU A 12 5.01 -2.05 -18.48
C GLU A 12 5.17 -0.58 -18.89
N PHE A 13 5.32 0.32 -17.91
CA PHE A 13 5.40 1.75 -18.18
C PHE A 13 6.79 2.23 -18.62
N TYR A 14 7.86 1.61 -18.11
CA TYR A 14 9.25 2.02 -18.35
C TYR A 14 10.09 0.93 -19.02
N SER A 15 10.61 -0.01 -18.23
CA SER A 15 11.44 -1.12 -18.70
C SER A 15 11.74 -2.10 -17.56
N GLU A 16 12.09 -3.34 -17.91
CA GLU A 16 12.54 -4.35 -16.94
C GLU A 16 13.77 -3.87 -16.14
N SER A 17 14.72 -3.20 -16.81
CA SER A 17 15.90 -2.63 -16.13
C SER A 17 15.54 -1.58 -15.08
N THR A 18 14.51 -0.77 -15.33
CA THR A 18 14.02 0.24 -14.38
C THR A 18 13.31 -0.43 -13.22
N ALA A 19 12.48 -1.44 -13.48
CA ALA A 19 11.82 -2.22 -12.44
C ALA A 19 12.82 -2.89 -11.50
N ASN A 20 13.83 -3.58 -12.05
CA ASN A 20 14.88 -4.21 -11.25
C ASN A 20 15.64 -3.21 -10.39
N PHE A 21 16.01 -2.05 -10.94
CA PHE A 21 16.68 -1.00 -10.18
C PHE A 21 15.81 -0.49 -9.00
N VAL A 22 14.52 -0.22 -9.23
CA VAL A 22 13.62 0.25 -8.17
C VAL A 22 13.44 -0.82 -7.09
N LEU A 23 13.29 -2.09 -7.47
CA LEU A 23 13.18 -3.20 -6.52
C LEU A 23 14.45 -3.37 -5.70
N ASP A 24 15.64 -3.28 -6.31
CA ASP A 24 16.92 -3.34 -5.59
C ASP A 24 17.00 -2.24 -4.53
N VAL A 25 16.58 -1.01 -4.88
CA VAL A 25 16.51 0.11 -3.93
C VAL A 25 15.55 -0.20 -2.79
N LEU A 26 14.33 -0.69 -3.08
CA LEU A 26 13.36 -1.04 -2.03
C LEU A 26 13.87 -2.17 -1.12
N CYS A 27 14.50 -3.20 -1.68
CA CYS A 27 15.03 -4.35 -0.96
C CYS A 27 16.25 -4.04 -0.09
N THR A 28 16.99 -2.98 -0.40
CA THR A 28 18.21 -2.61 0.34
C THR A 28 18.06 -1.37 1.22
N ALA A 29 16.96 -0.63 1.07
CA ALA A 29 16.69 0.58 1.83
C ALA A 29 16.40 0.28 3.32
N THR A 30 17.07 1.00 4.23
CA THR A 30 16.89 0.83 5.68
C THR A 30 15.56 1.36 6.21
N ASN A 31 14.85 2.14 5.41
CA ASN A 31 13.54 2.72 5.72
C ASN A 31 12.38 1.96 5.05
N VAL A 32 12.63 0.75 4.54
CA VAL A 32 11.60 -0.17 4.02
C VAL A 32 11.46 -1.32 5.00
N ILE A 33 10.22 -1.64 5.37
CA ILE A 33 9.89 -2.75 6.26
C ILE A 33 9.15 -3.79 5.44
N PHE A 34 9.74 -4.99 5.33
CA PHE A 34 9.10 -6.14 4.70
C PHE A 34 8.27 -6.90 5.73
N THR A 35 7.00 -7.09 5.41
CA THR A 35 6.06 -7.86 6.21
C THR A 35 5.12 -8.62 5.30
N GLU A 36 4.50 -9.66 5.83
CA GLU A 36 3.50 -10.46 5.13
C GLU A 36 2.16 -10.30 5.85
N PRO A 37 1.03 -10.26 5.12
CA PRO A 37 -0.28 -10.20 5.74
C PRO A 37 -0.62 -11.55 6.40
N TYR A 38 -0.80 -11.56 7.71
CA TYR A 38 -1.19 -12.76 8.45
C TYR A 38 -2.69 -13.06 8.36
N TYR A 39 -3.50 -12.02 8.10
CA TYR A 39 -4.94 -12.12 7.93
C TYR A 39 -5.35 -11.49 6.61
N ARG A 40 -6.26 -12.18 5.90
CA ARG A 40 -6.84 -11.69 4.65
C ARG A 40 -8.30 -11.32 4.92
N TRP A 41 -8.60 -10.02 4.95
CA TRP A 41 -9.92 -9.53 5.33
C TRP A 41 -10.90 -9.54 4.16
N GLN A 42 -10.39 -9.46 2.92
CA GLN A 42 -11.21 -9.48 1.69
C GLN A 42 -12.33 -8.42 1.71
N ILE A 43 -12.02 -7.22 2.22
CA ILE A 43 -12.98 -6.12 2.40
C ILE A 43 -13.29 -5.40 1.09
N ILE A 44 -12.32 -5.33 0.19
CA ILE A 44 -12.49 -4.69 -1.11
C ILE A 44 -13.10 -5.73 -2.06
N GLU A 45 -14.41 -5.65 -2.28
CA GLU A 45 -15.15 -6.55 -3.17
C GLU A 45 -15.13 -6.10 -4.64
N GLU A 46 -14.99 -4.79 -4.89
CA GLU A 46 -14.99 -4.20 -6.24
C GLU A 46 -13.77 -4.64 -7.05
N ASP A 47 -12.61 -4.70 -6.40
CA ASP A 47 -11.37 -5.27 -6.92
C ASP A 47 -10.71 -6.14 -5.84
N PRO A 48 -10.89 -7.47 -5.91
CA PRO A 48 -10.30 -8.37 -4.92
C PRO A 48 -8.78 -8.34 -4.86
N ASP A 49 -8.09 -7.94 -5.93
CA ASP A 49 -6.63 -7.90 -6.00
C ASP A 49 -6.08 -6.79 -5.08
N ASP A 50 -6.77 -5.65 -4.97
CA ASP A 50 -6.40 -4.53 -4.09
C ASP A 50 -6.33 -4.90 -2.61
N ASN A 51 -6.98 -6.00 -2.19
CA ASN A 51 -6.91 -6.46 -0.81
C ASN A 51 -5.47 -6.74 -0.35
N LYS A 52 -4.54 -7.10 -1.24
CA LYS A 52 -3.14 -7.32 -0.87
C LYS A 52 -2.49 -6.10 -0.22
N PHE A 53 -2.91 -4.89 -0.61
CA PHE A 53 -2.42 -3.65 0.00
C PHE A 53 -3.09 -3.35 1.33
N ALA A 54 -4.41 -3.52 1.41
CA ALA A 54 -5.17 -3.26 2.63
C ALA A 54 -4.79 -4.25 3.75
N ASP A 55 -4.74 -5.54 3.42
CA ASP A 55 -4.39 -6.62 4.34
C ASP A 55 -2.96 -6.46 4.86
N LEU A 56 -2.02 -6.05 3.99
CA LEU A 56 -0.65 -5.75 4.36
C LEU A 56 -0.58 -4.56 5.31
N ALA A 57 -1.25 -3.45 4.99
CA ALA A 57 -1.24 -2.25 5.82
C ALA A 57 -1.84 -2.50 7.21
N ILE A 58 -2.94 -3.25 7.29
CA ILE A 58 -3.56 -3.64 8.57
C ILE A 58 -2.64 -4.56 9.37
N SER A 59 -2.04 -5.57 8.71
CA SER A 59 -1.14 -6.52 9.37
C SER A 59 0.15 -5.86 9.86
N ALA A 60 0.64 -4.85 9.15
CA ALA A 60 1.79 -4.04 9.53
C ALA A 60 1.46 -3.05 10.67
N THR A 61 0.20 -2.94 11.09
CA THR A 61 -0.27 -1.91 12.01
C THR A 61 0.06 -0.50 11.51
N ALA A 62 -0.01 -0.30 10.19
CA ALA A 62 0.35 0.97 9.57
C ALA A 62 -0.60 2.10 9.99
N ASP A 63 -0.04 3.28 10.21
CA ASP A 63 -0.81 4.48 10.54
C ASP A 63 -1.79 4.89 9.43
N GLY A 64 -1.46 4.57 8.18
CA GLY A 64 -2.33 4.77 7.03
C GLY A 64 -1.77 4.20 5.73
N LEU A 65 -2.68 4.00 4.77
CA LEU A 65 -2.38 3.64 3.40
C LEU A 65 -2.48 4.89 2.52
N ILE A 66 -1.38 5.25 1.86
CA ILE A 66 -1.32 6.40 0.97
C ILE A 66 -1.60 5.94 -0.46
N THR A 67 -2.72 6.37 -1.03
CA THR A 67 -3.13 5.92 -2.38
C THR A 67 -4.03 6.94 -3.09
N PHE A 68 -3.94 7.00 -4.42
CA PHE A 68 -4.90 7.72 -5.27
C PHE A 68 -6.19 6.92 -5.50
N ASP A 69 -6.19 5.65 -5.17
CA ASP A 69 -7.26 4.71 -5.47
C ASP A 69 -8.47 4.91 -4.54
N LYS A 70 -9.65 4.93 -5.15
CA LYS A 70 -10.94 5.12 -4.49
C LYS A 70 -11.58 3.82 -4.01
N HIS A 71 -11.15 2.65 -4.47
CA HIS A 71 -11.65 1.34 -3.99
C HIS A 71 -11.46 1.20 -2.47
N PHE A 72 -10.38 1.78 -1.93
CA PHE A 72 -10.10 1.81 -0.49
C PHE A 72 -11.06 2.72 0.32
N ASN A 73 -11.95 3.49 -0.31
CA ASN A 73 -12.90 4.33 0.42
C ASN A 73 -13.87 3.54 1.31
N VAL A 74 -14.03 2.23 1.08
CA VAL A 74 -14.78 1.32 1.96
C VAL A 74 -14.31 1.45 3.43
N PHE A 75 -13.00 1.62 3.66
CA PHE A 75 -12.42 1.75 5.00
C PHE A 75 -12.79 3.05 5.73
N LYS A 76 -13.29 4.08 5.03
CA LYS A 76 -13.72 5.35 5.67
C LYS A 76 -14.99 5.21 6.50
N LYS A 77 -15.84 4.23 6.15
CA LYS A 77 -17.11 3.96 6.84
C LYS A 77 -17.03 2.73 7.73
N LEU A 78 -15.97 1.93 7.60
CA LEU A 78 -15.81 0.68 8.30
C LEU A 78 -15.37 0.93 9.75
N PRO A 79 -16.10 0.42 10.77
CA PRO A 79 -15.70 0.61 12.16
C PRO A 79 -14.49 -0.26 12.53
N PHE A 80 -14.35 -1.42 11.89
CA PHE A 80 -13.27 -2.39 12.11
C PHE A 80 -13.18 -3.39 10.94
N PRO A 81 -11.98 -3.84 10.53
CA PRO A 81 -10.66 -3.31 10.91
C PRO A 81 -10.48 -1.86 10.45
N LYS A 82 -9.73 -1.08 11.21
CA LYS A 82 -9.48 0.33 10.88
C LYS A 82 -8.28 0.45 9.95
N LEU A 83 -8.44 1.20 8.87
CA LEU A 83 -7.37 1.58 7.96
C LEU A 83 -7.57 3.03 7.53
N ASN A 84 -6.61 3.90 7.85
CA ASN A 84 -6.67 5.29 7.41
C ASN A 84 -6.23 5.39 5.96
N VAL A 85 -7.15 5.74 5.08
CA VAL A 85 -6.84 5.92 3.65
C VAL A 85 -6.55 7.40 3.39
N VAL A 86 -5.30 7.68 3.04
CA VAL A 86 -4.77 9.04 2.89
C VAL A 86 -4.53 9.32 1.42
N HIS A 87 -5.18 10.36 0.89
CA HIS A 87 -4.88 10.84 -0.44
C HIS A 87 -3.47 11.47 -0.46
N PRO A 88 -2.60 11.21 -1.46
CA PRO A 88 -1.23 11.72 -1.49
C PRO A 88 -1.11 13.24 -1.30
N GLN A 89 -2.03 14.02 -1.89
CA GLN A 89 -2.06 15.49 -1.70
C GLN A 89 -2.32 15.93 -0.24
N LYS A 90 -2.85 15.06 0.61
CA LYS A 90 -3.11 15.31 2.04
C LYS A 90 -2.04 14.72 2.95
N PHE A 91 -0.99 14.11 2.39
CA PHE A 91 0.02 13.41 3.17
C PHE A 91 0.77 14.34 4.14
N SER A 92 1.14 15.55 3.72
CA SER A 92 1.80 16.52 4.59
C SER A 92 0.96 16.88 5.82
N THR A 93 -0.34 17.10 5.65
CA THR A 93 -1.27 17.35 6.76
C THR A 93 -1.45 16.12 7.64
N PHE A 94 -1.48 14.93 7.05
CA PHE A 94 -1.54 13.67 7.81
C PHE A 94 -0.32 13.49 8.72
N LEU A 95 0.89 13.79 8.20
CA LEU A 95 2.14 13.72 8.97
C LEU A 95 2.21 14.73 10.12
N ALA A 96 1.60 15.90 9.98
CA ALA A 96 1.58 16.92 11.04
C ALA A 96 0.90 16.44 12.33
N ASN A 97 0.12 15.36 12.30
CA ASN A 97 -0.47 14.76 13.50
C ASN A 97 0.52 13.95 14.35
N TYR A 98 1.75 13.72 13.84
CA TYR A 98 2.79 12.92 14.49
C TYR A 98 4.02 13.76 14.90
N GLN A 99 3.93 15.10 14.77
CA GLN A 99 4.94 16.07 15.20
C GLN A 99 4.51 16.75 16.50
#